data_AF-A0AAD9FSA0-F1
#
_entry.id   AF-A0AAD9FSA0-F1
#
_cell.length_a   1.000
_cell.length_b   1.000
_cell.length_c   1.000
_cell.angle_alpha   90.00
_cell.angle_beta   90.00
_cell.angle_gamma   90.00
#
_symmetry.space_group_name_H-M   'P 1'
#
loop_
_entity.id
_entity.type
_entity.pdbx_description
1 polymer ?
#
loop_
_entity_poly.entity_id
_entity_poly.type
_entity_poly.pdbx_seq_one_letter_code
_entity_poly.pdbx_strand_id
1 'polypeptide(L)'
;MSVLGKALVAISCIALLHAAFSTYEHLSTLKALSGDRAASASLPTSIIVEALVALVLFLPGTALASASLEDVTYRGEMAKRSIDDSDARMGFMRLSSRGRALFGDDSLAAK
;
A
#
# COMPACT_ATOMS: atom_id res chain seq x y z
N MET A 1 -6.60 1.01 -1.26
CA MET A 1 -5.66 -0.14 -1.27
C MET A 1 -6.46 -1.41 -1.05
N SER A 2 -6.44 -2.34 -2.02
CA SER A 2 -7.18 -3.59 -1.89
C SER A 2 -6.58 -4.50 -0.82
N VAL A 3 -7.41 -5.09 0.05
CA VAL A 3 -6.98 -6.09 1.05
C VAL A 3 -6.37 -7.31 0.36
N LEU A 4 -6.93 -7.70 -0.78
CA LEU A 4 -6.42 -8.79 -1.62
C LEU A 4 -5.00 -8.50 -2.13
N GLY A 5 -4.76 -7.27 -2.60
CA GLY A 5 -3.43 -6.86 -3.07
C GLY A 5 -2.39 -6.95 -1.95
N LYS A 6 -2.72 -6.46 -0.76
CA LYS A 6 -1.86 -6.57 0.43
C LYS A 6 -1.56 -8.03 0.81
N ALA A 7 -2.58 -8.90 0.77
CA ALA A 7 -2.42 -10.32 1.07
C ALA A 7 -1.52 -11.01 0.03
N LEU A 8 -1.71 -10.75 -1.26
CA LEU A 8 -0.86 -11.28 -2.34
C LEU A 8 0.60 -10.86 -2.17
N VAL A 9 0.84 -9.58 -1.87
CA VAL A 9 2.20 -9.08 -1.59
C VAL A 9 2.81 -9.81 -0.39
N ALA A 10 2.09 -9.93 0.72
CA ALA A 10 2.58 -10.62 1.91
C ALA A 10 2.94 -12.09 1.62
N ILE A 11 2.06 -12.81 0.94
CA ILE A 11 2.28 -14.22 0.56
C ILE A 11 3.49 -14.34 -0.37
N SER A 12 3.61 -13.47 -1.37
CA SER A 12 4.75 -13.48 -2.30
C SER A 12 6.08 -13.16 -1.62
N CYS A 13 6.11 -12.26 -0.64
CA CYS A 13 7.30 -12.00 0.18
C CYS A 13 7.70 -13.22 1.01
N ILE A 14 6.74 -13.93 1.60
CA ILE A 14 7.00 -15.17 2.36
C ILE A 14 7.53 -16.27 1.43
N ALA A 15 6.91 -16.46 0.27
CA ALA A 15 7.37 -17.44 -0.72
C ALA A 15 8.78 -17.12 -1.24
N LEU A 16 9.08 -15.84 -1.49
CA LEU A 16 10.41 -15.42 -1.90
C LEU A 16 11.46 -15.64 -0.79
N LEU A 17 11.10 -15.35 0.46
CA LEU A 17 11.96 -15.63 1.61
C LEU A 17 12.21 -17.14 1.77
N HIS A 18 11.18 -17.96 1.54
CA HIS A 18 11.30 -19.41 1.57
C HIS A 18 12.23 -19.94 0.46
N ALA A 19 12.09 -19.43 -0.76
CA ALA A 19 12.99 -19.76 -1.87
C ALA A 19 14.44 -19.29 -1.59
N ALA A 20 14.61 -18.10 -1.01
CA ALA A 20 15.91 -17.56 -0.62
C ALA A 20 16.57 -18.43 0.47
N PHE A 21 15.83 -18.83 1.50
CA PHE A 21 16.33 -19.76 2.51
C PHE A 21 16.70 -21.11 1.89
N SER A 22 15.87 -21.64 1.01
CA SER A 22 16.13 -22.90 0.29
C SER A 22 17.39 -22.83 -0.57
N THR A 23 17.62 -21.72 -1.30
CA THR A 23 18.89 -21.51 -2.02
C THR A 23 20.08 -21.45 -1.07
N TYR A 24 19.94 -20.77 0.07
CA TYR A 24 21.00 -20.67 1.06
C TYR A 24 21.38 -22.04 1.63
N GLU A 25 20.41 -22.87 2.03
CA GLU A 25 20.68 -24.23 2.50
C GLU A 25 21.33 -25.09 1.41
N HIS A 26 20.82 -25.02 0.18
CA HIS A 26 21.40 -25.78 -0.93
C HIS A 26 22.86 -25.39 -1.23
N LEU A 27 23.17 -24.08 -1.25
CA LEU A 27 24.52 -23.61 -1.53
C LEU A 27 25.48 -23.83 -0.35
N SER A 28 25.00 -23.67 0.88
CA SER A 28 25.81 -23.90 2.08
C SER A 28 26.17 -25.39 2.25
N THR A 29 25.23 -26.29 1.99
CA THR A 29 25.48 -27.75 1.99
C THR A 29 26.45 -28.16 0.88
N LEU A 30 26.27 -27.65 -0.34
CA LEU A 30 27.20 -27.90 -1.45
C LEU A 30 28.60 -27.38 -1.14
N LYS A 31 28.71 -26.20 -0.54
CA LYS A 31 30.00 -25.63 -0.13
C LYS A 31 30.70 -26.48 0.94
N ALA A 32 29.93 -27.01 1.89
CA ALA A 32 30.46 -27.89 2.94
C ALA A 32 30.92 -29.25 2.42
N LEU A 33 30.21 -29.84 1.44
CA LEU A 33 30.54 -31.15 0.90
C LEU A 33 31.59 -31.14 -0.21
N SER A 34 31.57 -30.13 -1.08
CA SER A 34 32.14 -30.25 -2.44
C SER A 34 33.21 -29.21 -2.80
N GLY A 35 33.48 -28.22 -1.93
CA GLY A 35 34.46 -27.17 -2.18
C GLY A 35 34.32 -26.56 -3.60
N ASP A 36 35.38 -26.69 -4.41
CA ASP A 36 35.50 -26.12 -5.75
C ASP A 36 34.50 -26.67 -6.81
N ARG A 37 33.90 -27.86 -6.60
CA ARG A 37 32.87 -28.39 -7.51
C ARG A 37 31.50 -27.75 -7.31
N ALA A 38 31.29 -27.06 -6.19
CA ALA A 38 30.03 -26.37 -5.89
C ALA A 38 29.78 -25.16 -6.81
N ALA A 39 30.83 -24.54 -7.36
CA ALA A 39 30.69 -23.37 -8.23
C ALA A 39 30.00 -23.67 -9.57
N SER A 40 29.97 -24.93 -10.00
CA SER A 40 29.33 -25.37 -11.25
C SER A 40 27.99 -26.08 -11.04
N ALA A 41 27.54 -26.24 -9.79
CA ALA A 41 26.29 -26.91 -9.49
C ALA A 41 25.10 -25.98 -9.79
N SER A 42 24.28 -26.37 -10.76
CA SER A 42 23.02 -25.66 -11.06
C SER A 42 22.04 -25.79 -9.89
N LEU A 43 21.28 -24.72 -9.64
CA LEU A 43 20.18 -24.77 -8.68
C LEU A 43 19.11 -25.79 -9.12
N PRO A 44 18.48 -26.50 -8.17
CA PRO A 44 17.32 -27.32 -8.44
C PRO A 44 16.20 -26.51 -9.08
N THR A 45 15.56 -27.09 -10.09
CA THR A 45 14.45 -26.45 -10.83
C THR A 45 13.27 -26.11 -9.92
N SER A 46 13.06 -26.85 -8.82
CA SER A 46 12.02 -26.55 -7.83
C SER A 46 12.20 -25.16 -7.21
N ILE A 47 13.41 -24.80 -6.79
CA ILE A 47 13.69 -23.51 -6.15
C ILE A 47 13.58 -22.37 -7.17
N ILE A 48 14.03 -22.61 -8.41
CA ILE A 48 13.89 -21.65 -9.51
C ILE A 48 12.40 -21.36 -9.78
N VAL A 49 11.58 -22.41 -9.89
CA VAL A 49 10.14 -22.26 -10.13
C VAL A 49 9.46 -21.56 -8.95
N GLU A 50 9.82 -21.88 -7.71
CA GLU A 50 9.27 -21.22 -6.53
C GLU A 50 9.57 -19.71 -6.51
N ALA A 51 10.82 -19.32 -6.81
CA ALA A 51 11.21 -17.91 -6.91
C ALA A 51 10.48 -17.18 -8.05
N LEU A 52 10.29 -17.84 -9.20
CA LEU A 52 9.53 -17.28 -10.32
C LEU A 52 8.04 -17.13 -9.99
N VAL A 53 7.44 -18.10 -9.30
CA VAL A 53 6.05 -18.02 -8.84
C VAL A 53 5.88 -16.88 -7.84
N ALA A 54 6.82 -16.72 -6.91
CA ALA A 54 6.82 -15.59 -5.97
C ALA A 54 6.88 -14.24 -6.71
N LEU A 55 7.74 -14.12 -7.72
CA LEU A 55 7.84 -12.92 -8.56
C LEU A 55 6.53 -12.64 -9.31
N VAL A 56 5.97 -13.65 -9.97
CA VAL A 56 4.73 -13.54 -10.74
C VAL A 56 3.53 -13.17 -9.86
N LEU A 57 3.50 -13.58 -8.60
CA LEU A 57 2.48 -13.16 -7.62
C LEU A 57 2.69 -11.72 -7.12
N PHE A 58 3.95 -11.33 -6.92
CA PHE A 58 4.31 -10.00 -6.40
C PHE A 58 3.93 -8.87 -7.37
N LEU A 59 4.17 -9.05 -8.68
CA LEU A 59 3.84 -8.07 -9.73
C LEU A 59 2.37 -7.59 -9.72
N PRO A 60 1.36 -8.46 -9.90
CA PRO A 60 -0.04 -8.07 -9.83
C PRO A 60 -0.46 -7.71 -8.40
N GLY A 61 0.12 -8.35 -7.37
CA GLY A 61 -0.15 -8.03 -5.97
C GLY A 61 0.16 -6.56 -5.64
N THR A 62 1.32 -6.07 -6.07
CA THR A 62 1.74 -4.68 -5.86
C THR A 62 0.88 -3.69 -6.65
N ALA A 63 0.53 -4.02 -7.90
CA ALA A 63 -0.38 -3.20 -8.70
C ALA A 63 -1.80 -3.10 -8.08
N LEU A 64 -2.30 -4.16 -7.44
CA LEU A 64 -3.60 -4.14 -6.74
C LEU A 64 -3.52 -3.47 -5.36
N ALA A 65 -2.34 -3.47 -4.74
CA ALA A 65 -2.11 -2.84 -3.46
C ALA A 65 -2.00 -1.32 -3.56
N SER A 66 -1.64 -0.78 -4.74
CA SER A 66 -1.47 0.66 -4.94
C SER A 66 -2.79 1.43 -4.77
N ALA A 67 -2.68 2.74 -4.55
CA ALA A 67 -3.83 3.63 -4.54
C ALA A 67 -4.43 3.73 -5.96
N SER A 68 -5.74 4.04 -6.02
CA SER A 68 -6.36 4.39 -7.29
C SER A 68 -5.73 5.68 -7.81
N LEU A 69 -5.60 5.79 -9.13
CA LEU A 69 -5.29 7.07 -9.74
C LEU A 69 -6.45 8.03 -9.49
N GLU A 70 -6.11 9.27 -9.15
CA GLU A 70 -7.07 10.35 -8.98
C GLU A 70 -7.05 11.25 -10.22
N ASP A 71 -8.21 11.82 -10.55
CA ASP A 71 -8.33 12.74 -11.67
C ASP A 71 -7.63 14.07 -11.35
N VAL A 72 -6.72 14.47 -12.24
CA VAL A 72 -5.92 15.70 -12.12
C VAL A 72 -6.52 16.86 -12.92
N THR A 73 -7.61 16.63 -13.65
CA THR A 73 -8.23 17.68 -14.47
C THR A 73 -9.00 18.65 -13.59
N TYR A 74 -8.80 19.96 -13.81
CA TYR A 74 -9.53 21.00 -13.09
C TYR A 74 -11.05 20.85 -13.22
N ARG A 75 -11.53 20.48 -14.42
CA ARG A 75 -12.96 20.24 -14.67
C ARG A 75 -13.50 19.06 -13.85
N GLY A 76 -12.77 17.95 -13.78
CA GLY A 76 -13.18 16.77 -13.03
C GLY A 76 -13.13 16.97 -11.52
N GLU A 77 -12.21 17.81 -11.03
CA GLU A 77 -12.15 18.22 -9.64
C GLU A 77 -13.31 19.17 -9.28
N MET A 78 -13.56 20.20 -10.09
CA MET A 78 -14.65 21.15 -9.88
C MET A 78 -16.04 20.51 -9.95
N ALA A 79 -16.21 19.43 -10.73
CA ALA A 79 -17.46 18.70 -10.79
C ALA A 79 -17.84 18.00 -9.47
N LYS A 80 -16.87 17.76 -8.58
CA LYS A 80 -17.08 17.14 -7.26
C LYS A 80 -17.43 18.16 -6.17
N ARG A 81 -17.25 19.47 -6.42
CA ARG A 81 -17.45 20.52 -5.43
C ARG A 81 -18.84 21.14 -5.52
N SER A 82 -19.40 21.50 -4.37
CA SER A 82 -20.67 22.22 -4.30
C SER A 82 -20.45 23.74 -4.32
N ILE A 83 -21.52 24.48 -4.64
CA ILE A 83 -21.51 25.96 -4.56
C ILE A 83 -21.31 26.40 -3.11
N ASP A 84 -21.89 25.67 -2.15
CA ASP A 84 -21.79 25.97 -0.72
C ASP A 84 -20.35 25.90 -0.23
N ASP A 85 -19.54 24.95 -0.74
CA ASP A 85 -18.09 24.88 -0.43
C ASP A 85 -17.32 26.12 -0.90
N SER A 86 -17.79 26.73 -1.99
CA SER A 86 -17.15 27.92 -2.58
C SER A 86 -17.64 29.24 -1.96
N ASP A 87 -18.87 29.24 -1.44
CA ASP A 87 -19.53 30.39 -0.80
C ASP A 87 -19.18 30.51 0.68
N ALA A 88 -18.96 29.38 1.38
CA ALA A 88 -18.53 29.32 2.78
C ALA A 88 -17.04 29.72 2.99
N ARG A 89 -16.67 30.92 2.55
CA ARG A 89 -15.29 31.43 2.64
C ARG A 89 -14.96 31.86 4.07
N MET A 90 -14.08 31.11 4.72
CA MET A 90 -13.63 31.41 6.09
C MET A 90 -13.02 32.82 6.24
N GLY A 91 -12.37 33.35 5.20
CA GLY A 91 -11.77 34.69 5.21
C GLY A 91 -12.76 35.85 5.37
N PHE A 92 -14.05 35.62 5.09
CA PHE A 92 -15.13 36.61 5.25
C PHE A 92 -16.24 36.11 6.19
N MET A 93 -15.96 35.11 7.01
CA MET A 93 -16.97 34.51 7.88
C MET A 93 -17.49 35.55 8.88
N ARG A 94 -18.80 35.82 8.82
CA ARG A 94 -19.51 36.60 9.84
C ARG A 94 -20.23 35.64 10.77
N LEU A 95 -19.87 35.66 12.05
CA LEU A 95 -20.60 34.92 13.08
C LEU A 95 -22.03 35.45 13.16
N SER A 96 -23.00 34.60 12.81
CA SER A 96 -24.41 35.00 12.85
C SER A 96 -24.93 35.02 14.29
N SER A 97 -25.71 36.03 14.63
CA SER A 97 -26.38 36.14 15.93
C SER A 97 -27.35 34.98 16.18
N ARG A 98 -27.98 34.47 15.11
CA ARG A 98 -28.91 33.33 15.17
C ARG A 98 -28.19 32.02 15.44
N GLY A 99 -27.03 31.78 14.83
CA GLY A 99 -26.21 30.60 15.11
C GLY A 99 -25.78 30.54 16.58
N ARG A 100 -25.43 31.70 17.16
CA ARG A 100 -25.13 31.81 18.60
C ARG A 100 -26.34 31.54 19.50
N ALA A 101 -27.54 32.00 19.12
CA ALA A 101 -28.74 31.78 19.92
C ALA A 101 -29.28 30.34 19.85
N LEU A 102 -28.96 29.60 18.79
CA LEU A 102 -29.42 28.22 18.58
C LEU A 102 -28.42 27.15 19.03
N PHE A 103 -27.12 27.43 18.94
CA PHE A 103 -26.05 26.45 19.18
C PHE A 103 -24.99 26.94 20.16
N GLY A 104 -25.17 28.13 20.77
CA GLY A 104 -24.29 28.61 21.82
C GLY A 104 -24.63 27.93 23.15
N ASP A 105 -23.64 27.35 23.81
CA ASP A 105 -23.80 26.80 25.15
C ASP A 105 -24.07 27.92 26.17
N ASP A 106 -25.24 27.89 26.80
CA ASP A 106 -25.62 28.82 27.87
C ASP A 106 -24.67 28.75 29.08
N SER A 107 -23.96 27.63 29.26
CA SER A 107 -23.02 27.40 30.36
C SER A 107 -21.75 28.26 30.30
N LEU A 108 -21.43 28.82 29.13
CA LEU A 108 -20.27 29.71 28.92
C LEU A 108 -20.63 31.19 29.07
N ALA A 109 -21.91 31.55 29.12
CA ALA A 109 -22.38 32.93 29.25
C ALA A 109 -22.50 33.41 30.72
N ALA A 110 -22.35 32.50 31.70
CA ALA A 110 -22.58 32.76 33.12
C ALA A 110 -21.30 32.99 33.97
N LYS A 111 -20.17 33.37 33.36
CA LYS A 111 -18.94 33.76 34.07
C LYS A 111 -18.53 35.19 33.76
#